data_AF-A0A7X8HW78-F1
#
_entry.id   AF-A0A7X8HW78-F1
#
_cell.length_a   1.000
_cell.length_b   1.000
_cell.length_c   1.000
_cell.angle_alpha   90.00
_cell.angle_beta   90.00
_cell.angle_gamma   90.00
#
_symmetry.space_group_name_H-M   'P 1'
#
loop_
_entity.id
_entity.type
_entity.pdbx_description
1 polymer ?
#
loop_
_entity_poly.entity_id
_entity_poly.type
_entity_poly.pdbx_seq_one_letter_code
_entity_poly.pdbx_strand_id
1 'polypeptide(L)'
;MLNNRLVAFCGSPCQVAGLLKFLKKPYENLITFDFVCRGTNSPKAYLKYLEMLERKYKSKIKRIWFKNKTYGWNRFSTRVDFKNGKTYIKDRYTDLYIRGYIEENLYMRPCCFNCKFKTFPRVSDITLGDFWKIEERYPKMDFDKGTSLVMVNSNRGEDLFGLISNNIYYKKSTLNVALKGNPAIIKSSTRNPKSDVFMNMLDKYSFDVCFKKCTKNKFLKDIQMKIYKTKNKIRKLLTY
;
A
#
# COMPACT_ATOMS: atom_id res chain seq x y z
N MET A 1 19.16 -1.37 -25.96
CA MET A 1 19.21 -2.50 -25.00
C MET A 1 20.05 -3.59 -25.61
N LEU A 2 20.89 -4.26 -24.82
CA LEU A 2 21.73 -5.35 -25.29
C LEU A 2 20.82 -6.48 -25.80
N ASN A 3 20.92 -6.83 -27.09
CA ASN A 3 20.37 -8.03 -27.73
C ASN A 3 18.87 -8.07 -28.07
N ASN A 4 18.21 -6.93 -28.33
CA ASN A 4 16.81 -6.85 -28.83
C ASN A 4 15.76 -7.64 -28.01
N ARG A 5 16.04 -7.96 -26.76
CA ARG A 5 15.10 -8.68 -25.88
C ARG A 5 13.97 -7.78 -25.43
N LEU A 6 12.76 -8.34 -25.32
CA LEU A 6 11.66 -7.66 -24.65
C LEU A 6 11.97 -7.55 -23.14
N VAL A 7 11.82 -6.35 -22.59
CA VAL A 7 12.07 -6.07 -21.17
C VAL A 7 10.83 -5.45 -20.54
N ALA A 8 10.43 -5.98 -19.39
CA ALA A 8 9.42 -5.38 -18.54
C ALA A 8 10.08 -4.72 -17.33
N PHE A 9 9.86 -3.42 -17.14
CA PHE A 9 10.30 -2.69 -15.95
C PHE A 9 9.11 -2.37 -15.06
N CYS A 10 9.15 -2.80 -13.80
CA CYS A 10 8.14 -2.48 -12.80
C CYS A 10 8.75 -1.66 -11.66
N GLY A 11 8.18 -0.49 -11.38
CA GLY A 11 8.64 0.39 -10.32
C GLY A 11 7.55 1.30 -9.80
N SER A 12 7.85 2.10 -8.79
CA SER A 12 6.97 3.22 -8.43
C SER A 12 6.92 4.25 -9.56
N PRO A 13 5.87 5.10 -9.63
CA PRO A 13 5.72 6.08 -10.70
C PRO A 13 6.95 6.98 -10.86
N CYS A 14 7.61 7.37 -9.76
CA CYS A 14 8.84 8.16 -9.81
C CYS A 14 10.06 7.38 -10.32
N GLN A 15 10.13 6.06 -10.08
CA GLN A 15 11.19 5.20 -10.62
C GLN A 15 11.02 4.97 -12.12
N VAL A 16 9.79 4.76 -12.59
CA VAL A 16 9.50 4.64 -14.04
C VAL A 16 9.84 5.95 -14.74
N ALA A 17 9.40 7.09 -14.22
CA ALA A 17 9.74 8.39 -14.79
C ALA A 17 11.27 8.64 -14.79
N GLY A 18 11.96 8.26 -13.72
CA GLY A 18 13.42 8.36 -13.63
C GLY A 18 14.13 7.51 -14.69
N LEU A 19 13.71 6.26 -14.88
CA LEU A 19 14.23 5.39 -15.93
C LEU A 19 14.03 5.99 -17.32
N LEU A 20 12.80 6.38 -17.65
CA LEU A 20 12.47 6.94 -18.96
C LEU A 20 13.26 8.23 -19.24
N LYS A 21 13.45 9.08 -18.22
CA LYS A 21 14.26 10.29 -18.35
C LYS A 21 15.75 9.96 -18.56
N PHE A 22 16.28 8.94 -17.87
CA PHE A 22 17.66 8.49 -18.01
C PHE A 22 17.94 7.90 -19.40
N LEU A 23 16.99 7.16 -19.96
CA LEU A 23 17.12 6.49 -21.26
C LEU A 23 17.21 7.45 -22.46
N LYS A 24 16.75 8.70 -22.31
CA LYS A 24 16.80 9.80 -23.30
C LYS A 24 16.10 9.55 -24.65
N LYS A 25 15.59 8.35 -24.91
CA LYS A 25 14.81 7.99 -26.09
C LYS A 25 13.82 6.87 -25.78
N PRO A 26 12.73 6.72 -26.56
CA PRO A 26 11.84 5.58 -26.43
C PRO A 26 12.52 4.27 -26.87
N TYR A 27 12.05 3.16 -26.31
CA TYR A 27 12.48 1.81 -26.66
C TYR A 27 11.23 0.95 -26.90
N GLU A 28 11.07 0.44 -28.12
CA GLU A 28 9.92 -0.37 -28.51
C GLU A 28 9.85 -1.67 -27.70
N ASN A 29 11.02 -2.26 -27.42
CA ASN A 29 11.17 -3.48 -26.63
C ASN A 29 11.18 -3.26 -25.11
N LEU A 30 10.74 -2.09 -24.61
CA LEU A 30 10.60 -1.80 -23.18
C LEU A 30 9.13 -1.54 -22.84
N ILE A 31 8.55 -2.42 -22.01
CA ILE A 31 7.23 -2.24 -21.41
C ILE A 31 7.40 -1.77 -19.97
N THR A 32 6.62 -0.77 -19.58
CA THR A 32 6.70 -0.17 -18.25
C THR A 32 5.42 -0.37 -17.44
N PHE A 33 5.60 -0.81 -16.21
CA PHE A 33 4.55 -0.95 -15.22
C PHE A 33 4.86 -0.04 -14.04
N ASP A 34 3.84 0.67 -13.56
CA ASP A 34 3.89 1.25 -12.22
C ASP A 34 2.71 0.81 -11.37
N PHE A 35 2.66 1.34 -10.15
CA PHE A 35 1.57 1.08 -9.23
C PHE A 35 1.10 2.35 -8.54
N VAL A 36 -0.16 2.34 -8.09
CA VAL A 36 -0.72 3.42 -7.27
C VAL A 36 0.08 3.53 -5.98
N CYS A 37 0.99 4.49 -5.96
CA CYS A 37 1.93 4.68 -4.87
C CYS A 37 1.38 5.70 -3.88
N ARG A 38 1.18 5.28 -2.63
CA ARG A 38 0.88 6.21 -1.53
C ARG A 38 2.12 7.04 -1.16
N GLY A 39 3.24 6.36 -0.98
CA GLY A 39 4.59 6.87 -0.76
C GLY A 39 5.49 5.80 -0.11
N THR A 40 6.76 6.10 0.10
CA THR A 40 7.74 5.13 0.62
C THR A 40 8.04 5.38 2.10
N ASN A 41 8.17 4.31 2.88
CA ASN A 41 8.50 4.39 4.31
C ASN A 41 9.99 4.60 4.55
N SER A 42 10.32 5.20 5.69
CA SER A 42 11.68 5.31 6.19
C SER A 42 12.23 3.93 6.60
N PRO A 43 13.39 3.50 6.08
CA PRO A 43 14.06 2.27 6.52
C PRO A 43 14.37 2.28 8.03
N LYS A 44 14.71 3.44 8.60
CA LYS A 44 14.97 3.59 10.05
C LYS A 44 13.75 3.21 10.90
N ALA A 45 12.56 3.71 10.52
CA ALA A 45 11.32 3.38 11.22
C ALA A 45 10.98 1.88 11.11
N TYR A 46 11.22 1.29 9.93
CA TYR A 46 11.04 -0.15 9.73
C TYR A 46 11.96 -0.98 10.61
N LEU A 47 13.27 -0.69 10.61
CA LEU A 47 14.25 -1.42 11.42
C LEU A 47 13.94 -1.33 12.92
N LYS A 48 13.53 -0.15 13.40
CA LYS A 48 13.13 0.04 14.80
C LYS A 48 11.86 -0.74 15.17
N TYR A 49 10.92 -0.88 14.24
CA TYR A 49 9.75 -1.75 14.43
C TYR A 49 10.15 -3.23 14.52
N LEU A 50 11.07 -3.70 13.66
CA LEU A 50 11.57 -5.07 13.72
C LEU A 50 12.34 -5.33 15.03
N GLU A 51 13.21 -4.41 15.43
CA GLU A 51 13.96 -4.48 16.68
C GLU A 51 13.02 -4.58 17.89
N MET A 52 11.96 -3.76 17.93
CA MET A 52 10.93 -3.82 18.96
C MET A 52 10.28 -5.22 19.03
N LEU A 53 9.97 -5.81 17.87
CA LEU A 53 9.40 -7.17 17.81
C LEU A 53 10.39 -8.24 18.26
N GLU A 54 11.64 -8.20 17.80
CA GLU A 54 12.68 -9.16 18.21
C GLU A 54 12.93 -9.15 19.72
N ARG A 55 13.02 -7.96 20.32
CA ARG A 55 13.15 -7.81 21.78
C ARG A 55 11.95 -8.38 22.51
N LYS A 56 10.73 -8.07 22.06
CA LYS A 56 9.49 -8.56 22.68
C LYS A 56 9.38 -10.08 22.65
N TYR A 57 9.77 -10.71 21.53
CA TYR A 57 9.66 -12.15 21.34
C TYR A 57 10.94 -12.91 21.76
N LYS A 58 11.97 -12.20 22.21
CA LYS A 58 13.30 -12.71 22.58
C LYS A 58 13.86 -13.67 21.51
N SER A 59 13.71 -13.29 20.24
CA SER A 59 14.10 -14.13 19.10
C SER A 59 14.28 -13.32 17.84
N LYS A 60 15.14 -13.81 16.94
CA LYS A 60 15.32 -13.24 15.62
C LYS A 60 14.12 -13.51 14.72
N ILE A 61 13.79 -12.54 13.87
CA ILE A 61 12.76 -12.70 12.85
C ILE A 61 13.26 -13.68 11.78
N LYS A 62 12.40 -14.61 11.39
CA LYS A 62 12.62 -15.56 10.29
C LYS A 62 11.94 -15.10 9.01
N ARG A 63 10.72 -14.59 9.11
CA ARG A 63 9.91 -14.18 7.95
C ARG A 63 8.97 -13.05 8.32
N ILE A 64 8.77 -12.13 7.39
CA ILE A 64 7.79 -11.04 7.49
C ILE A 64 6.86 -11.14 6.30
N TRP A 65 5.56 -11.04 6.55
CA TRP A 65 4.53 -11.06 5.52
C TRP A 65 3.53 -9.93 5.75
N PHE A 66 3.74 -8.83 5.03
CA PHE A 66 2.80 -7.72 4.96
C PHE A 66 1.58 -8.06 4.10
N LYS A 67 0.43 -7.48 4.44
CA LYS A 67 -0.86 -7.78 3.80
C LYS A 67 -1.21 -9.28 3.82
N ASN A 68 -0.78 -10.00 4.85
CA ASN A 68 -1.19 -11.37 5.09
C ASN A 68 -2.73 -11.43 5.26
N LYS A 69 -3.37 -12.37 4.56
CA LYS A 69 -4.84 -12.47 4.43
C LYS A 69 -5.50 -13.40 5.45
N THR A 70 -4.85 -13.72 6.58
CA THR A 70 -5.47 -14.55 7.63
C THR A 70 -6.83 -14.02 8.11
N TYR A 71 -7.05 -12.70 8.07
CA TYR A 71 -8.35 -12.08 8.40
C TYR A 71 -9.08 -11.50 7.18
N GLY A 72 -8.73 -11.95 5.97
CA GLY A 72 -9.24 -11.39 4.71
C GLY A 72 -8.44 -10.19 4.21
N TRP A 73 -8.73 -9.76 2.98
CA TRP A 73 -8.12 -8.59 2.35
C TRP A 73 -8.53 -7.28 3.02
N ASN A 74 -9.82 -7.13 3.34
CA ASN A 74 -10.36 -5.90 3.90
C ASN A 74 -9.80 -5.61 5.31
N ARG A 75 -9.40 -6.67 6.03
CA ARG A 75 -8.72 -6.63 7.32
C ARG A 75 -7.32 -7.28 7.24
N PHE A 76 -6.59 -7.00 6.16
CA PHE A 76 -5.24 -7.52 5.99
C PHE A 76 -4.36 -7.28 7.23
N SER A 77 -3.38 -8.15 7.42
CA SER A 77 -2.53 -8.19 8.61
C SER A 77 -1.04 -8.16 8.28
N THR A 78 -0.24 -7.83 9.29
CA THR A 78 1.19 -8.12 9.29
C THR A 78 1.40 -9.40 10.08
N ARG A 79 2.02 -10.40 9.44
CA ARG A 79 2.48 -11.62 10.10
C ARG A 79 4.00 -11.62 10.17
N VAL A 80 4.55 -11.96 11.33
CA VAL A 80 6.00 -12.13 11.54
C VAL A 80 6.22 -13.46 12.24
N ASP A 81 7.00 -14.33 11.61
CA ASP A 81 7.39 -15.63 12.16
C ASP A 81 8.82 -15.51 12.73
N PHE A 82 9.04 -16.03 13.94
CA PHE A 82 10.33 -15.97 14.64
C PHE A 82 11.05 -17.31 14.62
N LYS A 83 12.39 -17.30 14.80
CA LYS A 83 13.20 -18.54 14.81
C LYS A 83 12.83 -19.49 15.95
N ASN A 84 12.31 -18.98 17.07
CA ASN A 84 11.84 -19.79 18.20
C ASN A 84 10.42 -20.38 18.01
N GLY A 85 9.88 -20.36 16.80
CA GLY A 85 8.55 -20.90 16.50
C GLY A 85 7.36 -20.00 16.88
N LYS A 86 7.59 -18.90 17.60
CA LYS A 86 6.52 -17.95 17.94
C LYS A 86 6.10 -17.15 16.70
N THR A 87 4.87 -16.62 16.74
CA THR A 87 4.30 -15.80 15.67
C THR A 87 3.69 -14.53 16.22
N TYR A 88 3.93 -13.41 15.54
CA TYR A 88 3.19 -12.16 15.67
C TYR A 88 2.21 -12.06 14.50
N ILE A 89 0.95 -11.79 14.79
CA ILE A 89 -0.03 -11.44 13.76
C ILE A 89 -0.95 -10.33 14.27
N LYS A 90 -0.98 -9.21 13.56
CA LYS A 90 -1.87 -8.09 13.87
C LYS A 90 -2.46 -7.49 12.60
N ASP A 91 -3.74 -7.16 12.66
CA ASP A 91 -4.43 -6.53 11.55
C ASP A 91 -3.99 -5.07 11.35
N ARG A 92 -4.41 -4.48 10.23
CA ARG A 92 -4.14 -3.08 9.87
C ARG A 92 -4.59 -2.04 10.91
N TYR A 93 -5.48 -2.40 11.84
CA TYR A 93 -6.02 -1.50 12.87
C TYR A 93 -5.30 -1.64 14.22
N THR A 94 -4.43 -2.64 14.36
CA THR A 94 -3.76 -2.95 15.64
C THR A 94 -2.25 -3.12 15.51
N ASP A 95 -1.73 -3.31 14.30
CA ASP A 95 -0.30 -3.29 14.00
C ASP A 95 0.23 -1.84 14.02
N LEU A 96 1.18 -1.56 14.91
CA LEU A 96 1.68 -0.18 15.11
C LEU A 96 2.39 0.37 13.87
N TYR A 97 3.01 -0.48 13.05
CA TYR A 97 3.73 -0.06 11.84
C TYR A 97 2.80 0.16 10.65
N ILE A 98 1.68 -0.55 10.56
CA ILE A 98 0.65 -0.23 9.57
C ILE A 98 -0.05 1.07 9.97
N ARG A 99 -0.42 1.22 11.25
CA ARG A 99 -1.08 2.43 11.74
C ARG A 99 -0.20 3.67 11.62
N GLY A 100 1.06 3.58 12.04
CA GLY A 100 2.00 4.70 11.98
C GLY A 100 2.20 5.24 10.56
N TYR A 101 2.06 4.35 9.56
CA TYR A 101 2.16 4.70 8.16
C TYR A 101 0.82 5.19 7.58
N ILE A 102 -0.23 4.36 7.67
CA ILE A 102 -1.50 4.58 6.97
C ILE A 102 -2.36 5.62 7.67
N GLU A 103 -2.50 5.52 9.00
CA GLU A 103 -3.36 6.41 9.79
C GLU A 103 -2.63 7.71 10.09
N GLU A 104 -1.36 7.61 10.48
CA GLU A 104 -0.66 8.73 11.11
C GLU A 104 0.37 9.42 10.22
N ASN A 105 0.78 8.86 9.07
CA ASN A 105 1.77 9.47 8.17
C ASN A 105 3.13 9.84 8.84
N LEU A 106 3.56 9.11 9.87
CA LEU A 106 4.68 9.55 10.72
C LEU A 106 6.05 9.49 10.03
N TYR A 107 6.27 8.49 9.18
CA TYR A 107 7.62 8.17 8.66
C TYR A 107 7.65 7.87 7.16
N MET A 108 6.72 8.46 6.40
CA MET A 108 6.83 8.48 4.94
C MET A 108 7.92 9.46 4.50
N ARG A 109 8.66 9.17 3.42
CA ARG A 109 9.73 10.04 2.91
C ARG A 109 9.19 11.46 2.63
N PRO A 110 9.92 12.54 3.00
CA PRO A 110 9.45 13.91 2.82
C PRO A 110 8.99 14.24 1.39
N CYS A 111 9.74 13.80 0.37
CA CYS A 111 9.40 14.04 -1.03
C CYS A 111 8.04 13.43 -1.44
N CYS A 112 7.57 12.37 -0.77
CA CYS A 112 6.30 11.73 -1.09
C CYS A 112 5.08 12.58 -0.72
N PHE A 113 5.22 13.57 0.18
CA PHE A 113 4.14 14.50 0.52
C PHE A 113 3.90 15.56 -0.57
N ASN A 114 4.85 15.76 -1.48
CA ASN A 114 4.74 16.66 -2.63
C ASN A 114 5.11 15.92 -3.93
N CYS A 115 4.65 14.68 -4.08
CA CYS A 115 5.00 13.84 -5.21
C CYS A 115 4.48 14.43 -6.54
N LYS A 116 5.38 14.61 -7.51
CA LYS A 116 5.05 15.10 -8.86
C LYS A 116 4.61 14.02 -9.85
N PHE A 117 4.65 12.75 -9.44
CA PHE A 117 4.37 11.59 -10.30
C PHE A 117 2.99 10.97 -10.03
N LYS A 118 2.12 11.70 -9.32
CA LYS A 118 0.70 11.33 -9.10
C LYS A 118 -0.21 12.10 -10.05
N THR A 119 0.19 12.18 -11.32
CA THR A 119 -0.46 13.00 -12.34
C THR A 119 -0.94 12.14 -13.49
N PHE A 120 -1.83 12.73 -14.30
CA PHE A 120 -2.24 12.21 -15.59
C PHE A 120 -1.70 13.13 -16.71
N PRO A 121 -1.41 12.60 -17.90
CA PRO A 121 -1.37 11.18 -18.25
C PRO A 121 -0.29 10.42 -17.44
N ARG A 122 -0.48 9.11 -17.28
CA ARG A 122 0.53 8.26 -16.63
C ARG A 122 1.71 8.05 -17.55
N VAL A 123 2.89 7.89 -16.98
CA VAL A 123 4.14 7.67 -17.73
C VAL A 123 4.39 6.19 -18.05
N SER A 124 3.79 5.28 -17.30
CA SER A 124 3.87 3.83 -17.52
C SER A 124 2.85 3.38 -18.57
N ASP A 125 3.08 2.24 -19.21
CA ASP A 125 2.11 1.62 -20.12
C ASP A 125 0.90 1.04 -19.35
N ILE A 126 1.16 0.46 -18.17
CA ILE A 126 0.12 -0.07 -17.26
C ILE A 126 0.39 0.40 -15.83
N THR A 127 -0.66 0.87 -15.14
CA THR A 127 -0.63 1.11 -13.69
C THR A 127 -1.49 0.09 -12.96
N LEU A 128 -0.91 -0.56 -11.94
CA LEU A 128 -1.62 -1.50 -11.06
C LEU A 128 -1.98 -0.86 -9.71
N GLY A 129 -3.01 -1.34 -9.05
CA GLY A 129 -3.34 -0.89 -7.70
C GLY A 129 -4.34 -1.78 -7.00
N ASP A 130 -4.60 -1.47 -5.75
CA ASP A 130 -5.72 -2.05 -5.02
C ASP A 130 -7.00 -1.27 -5.39
N PHE A 131 -8.05 -1.97 -5.83
CA PHE A 131 -9.37 -1.35 -6.03
C PHE A 131 -10.09 -1.23 -4.69
N TRP A 132 -9.72 -0.20 -3.92
CA TRP A 132 -10.38 0.09 -2.64
C TRP A 132 -11.86 0.45 -2.84
N LYS A 133 -12.71 0.01 -1.92
CA LYS A 133 -14.17 0.25 -1.92
C LYS A 133 -14.91 -0.34 -3.12
N ILE A 134 -14.38 -1.41 -3.72
CA ILE A 134 -15.03 -2.06 -4.86
C ILE A 134 -16.44 -2.56 -4.50
N GLU A 135 -16.67 -2.95 -3.25
CA GLU A 135 -17.94 -3.43 -2.74
C GLU A 135 -19.06 -2.38 -2.80
N GLU A 136 -18.73 -1.09 -2.82
CA GLU A 136 -19.72 -0.01 -2.94
C GLU A 136 -20.32 0.07 -4.36
N ARG A 137 -19.57 -0.36 -5.39
CA ARG A 137 -20.00 -0.26 -6.80
C ARG A 137 -20.24 -1.61 -7.47
N TYR A 138 -19.40 -2.59 -7.16
CA TYR A 138 -19.40 -3.93 -7.72
C TYR A 138 -19.30 -4.97 -6.59
N PRO A 139 -20.34 -5.12 -5.76
CA PRO A 139 -20.33 -6.03 -4.60
C PRO A 139 -19.98 -7.47 -4.95
N LYS A 140 -20.40 -7.95 -6.13
CA LYS A 140 -20.05 -9.30 -6.64
C LYS A 140 -18.57 -9.49 -6.97
N MET A 141 -17.76 -8.44 -6.96
CA MET A 141 -16.31 -8.49 -7.18
C MET A 141 -15.51 -8.37 -5.89
N ASP A 142 -16.14 -8.22 -4.72
CA ASP A 142 -15.43 -8.27 -3.43
C ASP A 142 -15.53 -9.67 -2.82
N PHE A 143 -14.54 -10.52 -3.14
CA PHE A 143 -14.42 -11.85 -2.55
C PHE A 143 -13.58 -11.86 -1.27
N ASP A 144 -13.26 -10.69 -0.69
CA ASP A 144 -12.32 -10.51 0.43
C ASP A 144 -10.93 -11.16 0.20
N LYS A 145 -10.61 -11.42 -1.06
CA LYS A 145 -9.30 -11.87 -1.56
C LYS A 145 -8.54 -10.74 -2.24
N GLY A 146 -9.16 -9.56 -2.36
CA GLY A 146 -8.63 -8.37 -3.01
C GLY A 146 -8.89 -8.37 -4.51
N THR A 147 -9.18 -7.18 -5.03
CA THR A 147 -9.42 -6.94 -6.46
C THR A 147 -8.50 -5.85 -6.94
N SER A 148 -7.81 -6.10 -8.06
CA SER A 148 -6.84 -5.18 -8.62
C SER A 148 -7.54 -4.09 -9.45
N LEU A 149 -7.07 -2.86 -9.31
CA LEU A 149 -7.24 -1.79 -10.28
C LEU A 149 -6.17 -1.97 -11.36
N VAL A 150 -6.57 -1.92 -12.63
CA VAL A 150 -5.67 -1.86 -13.79
C VAL A 150 -6.03 -0.60 -14.58
N MET A 151 -5.08 0.33 -14.72
CA MET A 151 -5.20 1.45 -15.64
C MET A 151 -4.30 1.17 -16.84
N VAL A 152 -4.90 1.13 -18.02
CA VAL A 152 -4.21 1.00 -19.30
C VAL A 152 -3.97 2.41 -19.83
N ASN A 153 -2.70 2.76 -20.02
CA ASN A 153 -2.29 4.15 -20.22
C ASN A 153 -1.69 4.42 -21.60
N SER A 154 -1.39 3.38 -22.38
CA SER A 154 -0.80 3.47 -23.72
C SER A 154 -1.33 2.38 -24.63
N ASN A 155 -1.17 2.53 -25.95
CA ASN A 155 -1.54 1.49 -26.92
C ASN A 155 -0.81 0.17 -26.64
N ARG A 156 0.47 0.22 -26.27
CA ARG A 156 1.24 -0.98 -25.89
C ARG A 156 0.66 -1.66 -24.64
N GLY A 157 0.15 -0.87 -23.69
CA GLY A 157 -0.56 -1.40 -22.53
C GLY A 157 -1.88 -2.05 -22.91
N GLU A 158 -2.60 -1.50 -23.88
CA GLU A 158 -3.86 -2.07 -24.41
C GLU A 158 -3.59 -3.39 -25.12
N ASP A 159 -2.60 -3.44 -26.01
CA ASP A 159 -2.18 -4.67 -26.70
C ASP A 159 -1.84 -5.76 -25.68
N LEU A 160 -1.02 -5.42 -24.68
CA LEU A 160 -0.61 -6.36 -23.64
C LEU A 160 -1.79 -6.84 -22.78
N PHE A 161 -2.69 -5.94 -22.39
CA PHE A 161 -3.89 -6.33 -21.63
C PHE A 161 -4.80 -7.23 -22.47
N GLY A 162 -4.93 -6.95 -23.77
CA GLY A 162 -5.65 -7.77 -24.74
C GLY A 162 -5.16 -9.22 -24.76
N LEU A 163 -3.84 -9.43 -24.76
CA LEU A 163 -3.22 -10.76 -24.76
C LEU A 163 -3.64 -11.65 -23.57
N ILE A 164 -3.95 -11.05 -22.42
CA ILE A 164 -4.34 -11.80 -21.21
C ILE A 164 -5.83 -11.75 -20.91
N SER A 165 -6.59 -10.94 -21.64
CA SER A 165 -7.98 -10.58 -21.31
C SER A 165 -8.90 -11.81 -21.20
N ASN A 166 -8.67 -12.85 -22.00
CA ASN A 166 -9.42 -14.12 -21.96
C ASN A 166 -9.05 -15.01 -20.76
N ASN A 167 -7.94 -14.73 -20.08
CA ASN A 167 -7.44 -15.51 -18.94
C ASN A 167 -7.74 -14.85 -17.59
N ILE A 168 -8.42 -13.70 -17.59
CA ILE A 168 -8.74 -12.95 -16.38
C ILE A 168 -10.22 -12.57 -16.36
N TYR A 169 -10.82 -12.61 -15.17
CA TYR A 169 -12.12 -11.97 -14.96
C TYR A 169 -11.91 -10.48 -14.70
N TYR A 170 -12.40 -9.63 -15.59
CA TYR A 170 -12.29 -8.18 -15.44
C TYR A 170 -13.60 -7.47 -15.76
N LYS A 171 -13.72 -6.23 -15.26
CA LYS A 171 -14.86 -5.35 -15.53
C LYS A 171 -14.35 -3.95 -15.81
N LYS A 172 -14.70 -3.41 -16.99
CA LYS A 172 -14.40 -2.03 -17.34
C LYS A 172 -15.07 -1.07 -16.35
N SER A 173 -14.32 -0.07 -15.88
CA SER A 173 -14.80 0.97 -14.97
C SER A 173 -14.20 2.32 -15.35
N THR A 174 -14.62 3.39 -14.69
CA THR A 174 -14.11 4.75 -14.93
C THR A 174 -13.13 5.17 -13.84
N LEU A 175 -12.21 6.07 -14.19
CA LEU A 175 -11.25 6.64 -13.24
C LEU A 175 -11.96 7.27 -12.03
N ASN A 176 -13.08 7.96 -12.23
CA ASN A 176 -13.85 8.59 -11.16
C ASN A 176 -14.34 7.58 -10.11
N VAL A 177 -14.66 6.35 -10.49
CA VAL A 177 -15.04 5.30 -9.53
C VAL A 177 -13.82 4.90 -8.69
N ALA A 178 -12.67 4.66 -9.34
CA ALA A 178 -11.44 4.30 -8.64
C ALA A 178 -10.96 5.40 -7.67
N LEU A 179 -11.11 6.67 -8.05
CA LEU A 179 -10.71 7.82 -7.23
C LEU A 179 -11.48 7.94 -5.91
N LYS A 180 -12.76 7.56 -5.88
CA LYS A 180 -13.58 7.55 -4.65
C LYS A 180 -13.02 6.61 -3.58
N GLY A 181 -12.41 5.50 -4.00
CA GLY A 181 -11.77 4.52 -3.13
C GLY A 181 -10.32 4.83 -2.81
N ASN A 182 -9.57 5.35 -3.78
CA ASN A 182 -8.13 5.48 -3.68
C ASN A 182 -7.64 6.87 -4.11
N PRO A 183 -7.66 7.87 -3.22
CA PRO A 183 -7.17 9.21 -3.54
C PRO A 183 -5.65 9.23 -3.82
N ALA A 184 -4.90 8.19 -3.44
CA ALA A 184 -3.47 8.13 -3.69
C ALA A 184 -3.11 8.05 -5.19
N ILE A 185 -4.10 7.78 -6.05
CA ILE A 185 -3.98 7.86 -7.50
C ILE A 185 -3.52 9.27 -7.91
N ILE A 186 -4.18 10.32 -7.42
CA ILE A 186 -3.89 11.72 -7.83
C ILE A 186 -3.33 12.60 -6.72
N LYS A 187 -3.41 12.17 -5.46
CA LYS A 187 -3.14 13.02 -4.30
C LYS A 187 -2.06 12.44 -3.41
N SER A 188 -1.15 13.30 -2.97
CA SER A 188 -0.18 12.99 -1.92
C SER A 188 -0.86 13.02 -0.56
N SER A 189 -0.43 12.16 0.37
CA SER A 189 -0.92 12.23 1.76
C SER A 189 -0.46 13.53 2.43
N THR A 190 -1.13 13.94 3.49
CA THR A 190 -0.71 15.09 4.30
C THR A 190 0.35 14.66 5.30
N ARG A 191 1.43 15.45 5.40
CA ARG A 191 2.50 15.23 6.39
C ARG A 191 1.99 15.43 7.81
N ASN A 192 2.35 14.52 8.70
CA ASN A 192 2.04 14.69 10.12
C ASN A 192 3.01 15.71 10.74
N PRO A 193 2.53 16.71 11.49
CA PRO A 193 3.41 17.66 12.18
C PRO A 193 4.39 16.99 13.16
N LYS A 194 4.06 15.80 13.67
CA LYS A 194 4.90 15.01 14.57
C LYS A 194 5.87 14.06 13.84
N SER A 195 5.95 14.10 12.51
CA SER A 195 6.86 13.22 11.75
C SER A 195 8.32 13.39 12.16
N ASP A 196 8.81 14.63 12.26
CA ASP A 196 10.21 14.89 12.65
C ASP A 196 10.48 14.48 14.09
N VAL A 197 9.56 14.79 15.00
CA VAL A 197 9.62 14.36 16.41
C VAL A 197 9.70 12.84 16.50
N PHE A 198 8.83 12.11 15.78
CA PHE A 198 8.83 10.66 15.75
C PHE A 198 10.17 10.10 15.26
N MET A 199 10.68 10.63 14.14
CA MET A 199 11.93 10.16 13.53
C MET A 199 13.16 10.41 14.41
N ASN A 200 13.21 11.53 15.13
CA ASN A 200 14.30 11.85 16.07
C ASN A 200 14.21 11.00 17.35
N MET A 201 13.00 10.72 17.84
CA MET A 201 12.82 9.88 19.02
C MET A 201 13.27 8.43 18.82
N LEU A 202 13.22 7.92 17.58
CA LEU A 202 13.66 6.56 17.26
C LEU A 202 15.14 6.30 17.56
N ASP A 203 15.98 7.34 17.70
CA ASP A 203 17.38 7.18 18.09
C ASP A 203 17.53 6.78 19.56
N LYS A 204 16.56 7.15 20.41
CA LYS A 204 16.63 6.97 21.87
C LYS A 204 15.63 5.96 22.40
N TYR A 205 14.50 5.77 21.73
CA TYR A 205 13.38 4.98 22.25
C TYR A 205 12.92 3.89 21.27
N SER A 206 12.24 2.88 21.80
CA SER A 206 11.60 1.84 20.98
C SER A 206 10.44 2.41 20.15
N PHE A 207 10.09 1.72 19.06
CA PHE A 207 9.06 2.15 18.12
C PHE A 207 7.70 2.38 18.80
N ASP A 208 7.28 1.49 19.71
CA ASP A 208 6.02 1.58 20.43
C ASP A 208 5.94 2.80 21.35
N VAL A 209 7.04 3.14 22.04
CA VAL A 209 7.13 4.34 22.87
C VAL A 209 7.01 5.61 22.02
N CYS A 210 7.74 5.66 20.89
CA CYS A 210 7.65 6.77 19.94
C CYS A 210 6.24 6.92 19.37
N PHE A 211 5.63 5.81 18.96
CA PHE A 211 4.26 5.78 18.43
C PHE A 211 3.25 6.29 19.46
N LYS A 212 3.32 5.82 20.72
CA LYS A 212 2.40 6.26 21.78
C LYS A 212 2.49 7.77 22.03
N LYS A 213 3.69 8.35 22.00
CA LYS A 213 3.90 9.80 22.18
C LYS A 213 3.50 10.65 20.96
N CYS A 214 3.59 10.07 19.76
CA CYS A 214 3.33 10.78 18.51
C CYS A 214 1.91 10.63 17.96
N THR A 215 1.06 9.80 18.57
CA THR A 215 -0.33 9.61 18.14
C THR A 215 -1.32 10.19 19.15
N LYS A 216 -2.42 10.80 18.67
CA LYS A 216 -3.48 11.38 19.53
C LYS A 216 -4.32 10.28 20.20
N ASN A 217 -4.74 10.56 21.45
CA ASN A 217 -5.53 9.78 22.42
C ASN A 217 -6.32 8.57 21.89
N LYS A 218 -6.10 7.40 22.52
CA LYS A 218 -6.80 6.12 22.27
C LYS A 218 -8.33 6.22 22.30
N PHE A 219 -8.88 7.08 23.16
CA PHE A 219 -10.29 7.04 23.53
C PHE A 219 -11.28 7.29 22.38
N LEU A 220 -11.08 8.36 21.59
CA LEU A 220 -11.93 8.67 20.43
C LEU A 220 -11.81 7.60 19.32
N LYS A 221 -10.64 6.98 19.19
CA LYS A 221 -10.36 5.98 18.16
C LYS A 221 -10.93 4.61 18.50
N ASP A 222 -10.92 4.22 19.77
CA ASP A 222 -11.53 2.97 20.24
C ASP A 222 -13.06 2.99 20.06
N ILE A 223 -13.68 4.17 20.21
CA ILE A 223 -15.11 4.39 19.91
C ILE A 223 -15.38 4.24 18.40
N GLN A 224 -14.60 4.90 17.54
CA GLN A 224 -14.74 4.78 16.09
C GLN A 224 -14.55 3.33 15.60
N MET A 225 -13.59 2.60 16.16
CA MET A 225 -13.38 1.17 15.83
C MET A 225 -14.54 0.29 16.30
N LYS A 226 -15.12 0.53 17.47
CA LYS A 226 -16.34 -0.16 17.92
C LYS A 226 -17.49 0.09 16.94
N ILE A 227 -17.73 1.34 16.56
CA ILE A 227 -18.79 1.71 15.61
C ILE A 227 -18.58 1.02 14.26
N TYR A 228 -17.37 1.02 13.72
CA TYR A 228 -17.05 0.36 12.45
C TYR A 228 -17.29 -1.16 12.49
N LYS A 229 -16.85 -1.83 13.56
CA LYS A 229 -17.09 -3.27 13.76
C LYS A 229 -18.58 -3.59 13.84
N THR A 230 -19.36 -2.78 14.55
CA THR A 230 -20.81 -2.93 14.65
C THR A 230 -21.50 -2.74 13.30
N LYS A 231 -21.14 -1.69 12.54
CA LYS A 231 -21.70 -1.45 11.19
C LYS A 231 -21.41 -2.61 10.23
N ASN A 232 -20.20 -3.15 10.23
CA ASN A 232 -19.88 -4.31 9.39
C ASN A 232 -20.60 -5.59 9.81
N LYS A 233 -20.83 -5.78 11.12
CA LYS A 233 -21.61 -6.93 11.63
C LYS A 233 -23.07 -6.83 11.19
N ILE A 234 -23.68 -5.64 11.29
CA ILE A 234 -25.05 -5.37 10.83
C ILE A 234 -25.16 -5.56 9.32
N ARG A 235 -24.22 -5.02 8.54
CA ARG A 235 -24.22 -5.14 7.08
C ARG A 235 -24.17 -6.60 6.62
N LYS A 236 -23.41 -7.47 7.32
CA LYS A 236 -23.38 -8.92 7.07
C LYS A 236 -24.67 -9.65 7.44
N LEU A 237 -25.41 -9.16 8.44
CA LEU A 237 -26.71 -9.72 8.83
C LEU A 237 -27.83 -9.35 7.85
N LEU A 238 -27.73 -8.19 7.20
CA LEU A 238 -28.70 -7.69 6.21
C LEU A 238 -28.44 -8.19 4.78
N THR A 239 -27.44 -9.05 4.57
CA THR A 239 -27.11 -9.64 3.26
C THR A 239 -27.46 -11.13 3.16
N TYR A 240 -28.20 -11.65 4.14
CA TYR A 240 -28.96 -12.89 4.11
C TYR A 240 -30.45 -12.55 4.14
#